data_AF-A0A3B8K245-F1
#
_entry.id   AF-A0A3B8K245-F1
#
_cell.length_a   1.000
_cell.length_b   1.000
_cell.length_c   1.000
_cell.angle_alpha   90.00
_cell.angle_beta   90.00
_cell.angle_gamma   90.00
#
_symmetry.space_group_name_H-M   'P 1'
#
loop_
_entity.id
_entity.type
_entity.pdbx_description
1 polymer ?
#
loop_
_entity_poly.entity_id
_entity_poly.type
_entity_poly.pdbx_seq_one_letter_code
_entity_poly.pdbx_strand_id
1 'polypeptide(L)'
;MNLPLVLDIAIGIVFIYLILSLIASELQELLTTLLQWRAEHLRKSIEILLMGGEGTPEAGTVKDIVDDLYSNPLLKNINQEAKEGIAAWFRKLVWGIGGVYRTLTNKKTTSFGKEKERGQKAKDRRSAPSYIPAETFATTLLARLNLSTLTQKLSIVKLIDFKDQEILAEINKLIKQLTVSDETHQKLTNEVRYLEKNLENIFISYRENKTTLLNSINRIGITLDKYIEASKAHFTDAEEKSKQQFLDGMATLKQDTFIEANNPSEFLVKRLQPGLTEIIDLLEKGGAVYREAHATSLDSNSEIYKAYQDIETEIQTVIGKLPLSVRESLAALAQRAQIKSNTVEEELNHFKTEIEVWFDRSMDRASGVYKRNAKGVAFLIGCVIAYAANADTLHIIGRLSKDTPLRNAITQNASQVASDPKSCQNFESQ
;
A
#
# COMPACT_ATOMS: atom_id res chain seq x y z
N MET A 1 25.73 30.61 56.41
CA MET A 1 24.69 31.09 55.48
C MET A 1 23.33 30.80 56.11
N ASN A 2 22.37 31.71 56.00
CA ASN A 2 21.01 31.46 56.47
C ASN A 2 20.31 30.45 55.55
N LEU A 3 19.58 29.48 56.10
CA LEU A 3 18.87 28.44 55.34
C LEU A 3 17.99 29.00 54.20
N PRO A 4 17.24 30.11 54.39
CA PRO A 4 16.44 30.72 53.31
C PRO A 4 17.27 31.19 52.11
N LEU A 5 18.47 31.72 52.36
CA LEU A 5 19.36 32.19 51.30
C LEU A 5 19.85 31.03 50.42
N VAL A 6 20.17 29.88 51.04
CA VAL A 6 20.59 28.68 50.30
C VAL A 6 19.44 28.17 49.43
N LEU A 7 18.22 28.17 49.97
CA LEU A 7 17.01 27.75 49.25
C LEU A 7 16.72 28.66 48.04
N ASP A 8 16.78 29.98 48.21
CA ASP A 8 16.57 30.94 47.12
C ASP A 8 17.60 30.77 45.99
N ILE A 9 18.87 30.55 46.35
CA ILE A 9 19.92 30.27 45.37
C ILE A 9 19.64 28.96 44.63
N ALA A 10 19.25 27.90 45.35
CA ALA A 10 18.91 26.62 44.75
C ALA A 10 17.74 26.73 43.76
N ILE A 11 16.66 27.42 44.16
CA ILE A 11 15.50 27.69 43.30
C ILE A 11 15.93 28.47 42.05
N GLY A 12 16.74 29.51 42.22
CA GLY A 12 17.23 30.31 41.10
C GLY A 12 18.06 29.51 40.10
N ILE A 13 18.93 28.61 40.59
CA ILE A 13 19.75 27.74 39.74
C ILE A 13 18.89 26.74 38.97
N VAL A 14 17.96 26.08 39.65
CA VAL A 14 17.02 25.13 39.02
C VAL A 14 16.22 25.85 37.93
N PHE A 15 15.68 27.03 38.23
CA PHE A 15 14.91 27.81 37.26
C PHE A 15 15.74 28.24 36.04
N ILE A 16 16.97 28.73 36.23
CA ILE A 16 17.87 29.09 35.13
C ILE A 16 18.16 27.87 34.25
N TYR A 17 18.46 26.71 34.84
CA TYR A 17 18.73 25.49 34.06
C TYR A 17 17.50 24.95 33.35
N LEU A 18 16.30 25.08 33.92
CA LEU A 18 15.06 24.74 33.23
C LEU A 18 14.86 25.62 31.98
N ILE A 19 15.09 26.93 32.09
CA ILE A 19 15.02 27.84 30.94
C ILE A 19 16.06 27.47 29.88
N LEU A 20 17.31 27.23 30.28
CA LEU A 20 18.37 26.84 29.35
C LEU A 20 18.07 25.50 28.65
N SER A 21 17.50 24.53 29.37
CA SER A 21 17.08 23.25 28.80
C SER A 21 15.94 23.40 27.81
N LEU A 22 14.96 24.25 28.11
CA LEU A 22 13.84 24.52 27.21
C LEU A 22 14.34 25.19 25.92
N ILE A 23 15.20 26.20 26.03
CA ILE A 23 15.82 26.85 24.87
C ILE A 23 16.62 25.85 24.04
N ALA A 24 17.40 24.97 24.67
CA ALA A 24 18.16 23.95 23.97
C ALA A 24 17.26 22.95 23.21
N SER A 25 16.14 22.53 23.82
CA SER A 25 15.16 21.64 23.19
C SER A 25 14.49 22.29 21.98
N GLU A 26 14.00 23.53 22.12
CA GLU A 26 13.36 24.28 21.05
C GLU A 26 14.33 24.56 19.88
N LEU A 27 15.59 24.90 20.19
CA LEU A 27 16.62 25.08 19.17
C LEU A 27 16.93 23.78 18.43
N GLN A 28 17.03 22.66 19.15
CA GLN A 28 17.25 21.35 18.54
C GLN A 28 16.10 20.97 17.60
N GLU A 29 14.85 21.18 18.01
CA GLU A 29 13.67 20.87 17.20
C GLU A 29 13.57 21.77 15.96
N LEU A 30 13.83 23.07 16.11
CA LEU A 30 13.86 24.03 15.01
C LEU A 30 14.94 23.69 13.98
N LEU A 31 16.15 23.37 14.45
CA LEU A 31 17.26 22.96 13.58
C LEU A 31 16.91 21.68 12.82
N THR A 32 16.37 20.69 13.51
CA THR A 32 15.99 19.39 12.93
C THR A 32 14.91 19.54 11.86
N THR A 33 13.91 20.39 12.11
CA THR A 33 12.82 20.67 11.16
C THR A 33 13.32 21.40 9.93
N LEU A 34 14.18 22.41 10.10
CA LEU A 34 14.75 23.17 8.99
C LEU A 34 15.75 22.37 8.15
N LEU A 35 16.50 21.46 8.79
CA LEU A 35 17.46 20.58 8.13
C LEU A 35 16.81 19.33 7.51
N GLN A 36 15.51 19.12 7.73
CA GLN A 36 14.72 18.00 7.21
C GLN A 36 15.31 16.61 7.49
N TRP A 37 16.11 16.48 8.55
CA TRP A 37 16.77 15.23 8.90
C TRP A 37 15.79 14.11 9.20
N ARG A 38 14.65 14.44 9.81
CA ARG A 38 13.57 13.49 10.07
C ARG A 38 12.97 12.94 8.78
N ALA A 39 12.74 13.81 7.79
CA ALA A 39 12.22 13.40 6.48
C ALA A 39 13.25 12.54 5.71
N GLU A 40 14.54 12.88 5.77
CA GLU A 40 15.60 12.08 5.13
C GLU A 40 15.71 10.70 5.78
N HIS A 41 15.66 10.66 7.11
CA HIS A 41 15.67 9.40 7.86
C HIS A 41 14.47 8.53 7.52
N LEU A 42 13.26 9.11 7.48
CA LEU A 42 12.04 8.39 7.12
C LEU A 42 12.16 7.76 5.72
N ARG A 43 12.57 8.55 4.73
CA ARG A 43 12.75 8.06 3.37
C ARG A 43 13.77 6.92 3.32
N LYS A 44 14.92 7.07 3.95
CA LYS A 44 15.95 6.01 4.01
C LYS A 44 15.43 4.75 4.71
N SER A 45 14.58 4.91 5.72
CA SER A 45 13.96 3.79 6.42
C SER A 45 12.98 3.03 5.54
N ILE A 46 12.22 3.74 4.70
CA ILE A 46 11.35 3.13 3.68
C ILE A 46 12.20 2.44 2.59
N GLU A 47 13.30 3.04 2.15
CA GLU A 47 14.24 2.40 1.23
C GLU A 47 14.75 1.07 1.83
N ILE A 48 15.18 1.05 3.09
CA ILE A 48 15.63 -0.18 3.78
C ILE A 48 14.49 -1.19 3.94
N LEU A 49 13.29 -0.73 4.31
CA LEU A 49 12.10 -1.58 4.43
C LEU A 49 11.79 -2.29 3.10
N LEU A 50 11.81 -1.54 2.00
CA LEU A 50 11.54 -2.07 0.66
C LEU A 50 12.72 -2.84 0.07
N MET A 51 13.93 -2.76 0.62
CA MET A 51 15.03 -3.66 0.28
C MET A 51 14.93 -5.01 1.00
N GLY A 52 14.10 -5.10 2.05
CA GLY A 52 14.02 -6.29 2.91
C GLY A 52 15.13 -6.38 3.97
N GLY A 53 15.86 -5.28 4.23
CA GLY A 53 16.96 -5.23 5.20
C GLY A 53 18.24 -4.59 4.66
N GLU A 54 19.29 -4.58 5.48
CA GLU A 54 20.62 -4.10 5.07
C GLU A 54 21.34 -5.18 4.23
N GLY A 55 21.53 -4.95 2.92
CA GLY A 55 22.54 -5.70 2.16
C GLY A 55 22.24 -6.24 0.76
N THR A 56 21.26 -5.75 -0.02
CA THR A 56 21.06 -6.22 -1.40
C THR A 56 21.53 -5.22 -2.48
N PRO A 57 22.02 -5.67 -3.66
CA PRO A 57 22.56 -4.80 -4.72
C PRO A 57 21.49 -3.99 -5.49
N GLU A 58 20.20 -4.12 -5.15
CA GLU A 58 19.07 -3.53 -5.88
C GLU A 58 18.81 -2.06 -5.53
N ALA A 59 19.78 -1.38 -4.90
CA ALA A 59 19.68 -0.01 -4.42
C ALA A 59 19.30 1.03 -5.50
N GLY A 60 19.48 0.70 -6.78
CA GLY A 60 18.99 1.53 -7.91
C GLY A 60 17.48 1.41 -8.09
N THR A 61 16.97 0.18 -8.26
CA THR A 61 15.55 -0.11 -8.50
C THR A 61 14.68 0.33 -7.34
N VAL A 62 15.13 0.15 -6.08
CA VAL A 62 14.33 0.54 -4.90
C VAL A 62 14.15 2.05 -4.80
N LYS A 63 15.15 2.84 -5.19
CA LYS A 63 15.03 4.31 -5.17
C LYS A 63 13.96 4.80 -6.11
N ASP A 64 13.80 4.18 -7.28
CA ASP A 64 12.77 4.53 -8.25
C ASP A 64 11.36 4.19 -7.70
N ILE A 65 11.22 3.07 -6.99
CA ILE A 65 9.95 2.70 -6.33
C ILE A 65 9.60 3.70 -5.25
N VAL A 66 10.58 4.07 -4.41
CA VAL A 66 10.37 5.06 -3.34
C VAL A 66 10.05 6.42 -3.95
N ASP A 67 10.71 6.81 -5.04
CA ASP A 67 10.38 8.05 -5.75
C ASP A 67 8.96 8.05 -6.30
N ASP A 68 8.52 6.94 -6.89
CA ASP A 68 7.15 6.73 -7.36
C ASP A 68 6.15 6.74 -6.19
N LEU A 69 6.47 6.10 -5.07
CA LEU A 69 5.64 6.06 -3.87
C LEU A 69 5.38 7.49 -3.36
N TYR A 70 6.44 8.26 -3.15
CA TYR A 70 6.35 9.66 -2.71
C TYR A 70 5.75 10.60 -3.76
N SER A 71 5.59 10.16 -5.02
CA SER A 71 4.87 10.91 -6.05
C SER A 71 3.35 10.76 -5.94
N ASN A 72 2.85 9.82 -5.14
CA ASN A 72 1.41 9.62 -4.96
C ASN A 72 0.77 10.86 -4.30
N PRO A 73 -0.41 11.32 -4.78
CA PRO A 73 -1.13 12.45 -4.20
C PRO A 73 -1.33 12.36 -2.68
N LEU A 74 -1.58 11.17 -2.13
CA LEU A 74 -1.78 10.98 -0.68
C LEU A 74 -0.53 11.35 0.12
N LEU A 75 0.66 10.99 -0.36
CA LEU A 75 1.93 11.32 0.29
C LEU A 75 2.43 12.74 -0.04
N LYS A 76 2.06 13.28 -1.20
CA LYS A 76 2.38 14.67 -1.56
C LYS A 76 1.60 15.66 -0.69
N ASN A 77 0.35 15.37 -0.35
CA ASN A 77 -0.52 16.27 0.40
C ASN A 77 -0.18 16.37 1.89
N ILE A 78 0.44 15.35 2.48
CA ILE A 78 0.93 15.40 3.87
C ILE A 78 2.23 16.21 4.01
N ASN A 79 2.89 16.54 2.90
CA ASN A 79 4.10 17.36 2.91
C ASN A 79 3.73 18.84 3.07
N GLN A 80 3.64 19.31 4.30
CA GLN A 80 3.39 20.71 4.60
C GLN A 80 4.71 21.47 4.69
N GLU A 81 5.00 22.29 3.68
CA GLU A 81 6.08 23.27 3.75
C GLU A 81 5.52 24.64 4.14
N ALA A 82 6.10 25.26 5.19
CA ALA A 82 5.93 26.70 5.40
C ALA A 82 6.56 27.46 4.22
N LYS A 83 5.75 28.19 3.45
CA LYS A 83 6.18 28.85 2.19
C LYS A 83 6.68 30.28 2.38
N GLU A 84 6.49 30.90 3.54
CA GLU A 84 6.68 32.36 3.70
C GLU A 84 7.47 32.74 4.97
N GLY A 85 8.12 33.92 4.91
CA GLY A 85 8.78 34.56 6.06
C GLY A 85 10.20 34.09 6.37
N ILE A 86 10.58 34.24 7.65
CA ILE A 86 11.93 33.97 8.21
C ILE A 86 12.37 32.52 7.92
N ALA A 87 11.42 31.58 7.91
CA ALA A 87 11.67 30.17 7.59
C ALA A 87 12.21 29.96 6.16
N ALA A 88 11.77 30.76 5.18
CA ALA A 88 12.26 30.67 3.79
C ALA A 88 13.71 31.16 3.66
N TRP A 89 14.08 32.18 4.45
CA TRP A 89 15.45 32.70 4.51
C TRP A 89 16.41 31.69 5.15
N PHE A 90 16.06 31.13 6.32
CA PHE A 90 16.88 30.10 6.97
C PHE A 90 17.06 28.86 6.11
N ARG A 91 16.03 28.44 5.36
CA ARG A 91 16.13 27.31 4.42
C ARG A 91 17.15 27.56 3.31
N LYS A 92 17.23 28.78 2.76
CA LYS A 92 18.27 29.13 1.76
C LYS A 92 19.66 29.03 2.35
N LEU A 93 19.85 29.47 3.59
CA LEU A 93 21.12 29.40 4.31
C LEU A 93 21.52 27.93 4.57
N VAL A 94 20.60 27.15 5.15
CA VAL A 94 20.77 25.71 5.40
C VAL A 94 21.08 24.94 4.12
N TRP A 95 20.39 25.25 3.01
CA TRP A 95 20.66 24.63 1.72
C TRP A 95 22.02 25.03 1.15
N GLY A 96 22.47 26.28 1.36
CA GLY A 96 23.81 26.72 1.01
C GLY A 96 24.89 25.91 1.73
N ILE A 97 24.73 25.70 3.04
CA ILE A 97 25.62 24.85 3.85
C ILE A 97 25.55 23.38 3.39
N GLY A 98 24.35 22.86 3.14
CA GLY A 98 24.14 21.52 2.63
C GLY A 98 24.74 21.29 1.24
N GLY A 99 24.76 22.32 0.39
CA GLY A 99 25.42 22.31 -0.92
C GLY A 99 26.94 22.17 -0.78
N VAL A 100 27.55 22.86 0.18
CA VAL A 100 28.98 22.74 0.49
C VAL A 100 29.30 21.35 1.08
N TYR A 101 28.49 20.84 1.99
CA TYR A 101 28.67 19.47 2.50
C TYR A 101 28.56 18.42 1.39
N ARG A 102 27.64 18.63 0.45
CA ARG A 102 27.41 17.72 -0.69
C ARG A 102 28.55 17.73 -1.70
N THR A 103 29.15 18.90 -1.98
CA THR A 103 30.36 18.99 -2.80
C THR A 103 31.58 18.37 -2.11
N LEU A 104 31.69 18.50 -0.79
CA LEU A 104 32.77 17.87 -0.01
C LEU A 104 32.62 16.34 0.10
N THR A 105 31.40 15.82 0.14
CA THR A 105 31.12 14.36 0.25
C THR A 105 30.88 13.67 -1.09
N ASN A 106 31.05 14.37 -2.21
CA ASN A 106 30.91 13.84 -3.59
C ASN A 106 29.54 13.21 -3.90
N LYS A 107 28.46 13.61 -3.21
CA LYS A 107 27.08 13.17 -3.51
C LYS A 107 26.46 14.07 -4.59
N LYS A 108 25.93 13.52 -5.70
CA LYS A 108 25.45 14.33 -6.84
C LYS A 108 24.00 14.83 -6.76
N THR A 109 23.16 14.30 -5.85
CA THR A 109 21.72 14.60 -5.78
C THR A 109 21.25 14.88 -4.34
N THR A 110 20.06 15.48 -4.18
CA THR A 110 19.39 15.54 -2.87
C THR A 110 19.05 14.13 -2.38
N SER A 111 18.96 13.95 -1.06
CA SER A 111 18.55 12.68 -0.43
C SER A 111 17.08 12.34 -0.67
N PHE A 112 16.29 13.28 -1.21
CA PHE A 112 14.84 13.17 -1.42
C PHE A 112 14.42 12.73 -2.82
N GLY A 113 15.37 12.39 -3.70
CA GLY A 113 15.08 11.90 -5.05
C GLY A 113 14.55 12.97 -6.00
N LYS A 114 13.94 12.53 -7.11
CA LYS A 114 13.49 13.43 -8.18
C LYS A 114 11.97 13.45 -8.33
N GLU A 115 11.43 14.63 -8.63
CA GLU A 115 10.03 14.82 -9.01
C GLU A 115 9.94 15.02 -10.53
N LYS A 116 9.06 14.25 -11.17
CA LYS A 116 8.69 14.42 -12.57
C LYS A 116 7.24 14.90 -12.64
N GLU A 117 7.05 16.16 -12.99
CA GLU A 117 5.75 16.64 -13.45
C GLU A 117 5.57 16.31 -14.94
N ARG A 118 4.34 15.94 -15.34
CA ARG A 118 4.02 15.52 -16.71
C ARG A 118 4.41 16.63 -17.70
N GLY A 119 5.37 16.34 -18.59
CA GLY A 119 5.87 17.29 -19.59
C GLY A 119 7.07 18.16 -19.17
N GLN A 120 7.61 18.02 -17.96
CA GLN A 120 8.78 18.80 -17.49
C GLN A 120 10.01 17.93 -17.20
N LYS A 121 11.21 18.53 -17.30
CA LYS A 121 12.47 17.90 -16.85
C LYS A 121 12.40 17.59 -15.35
N ALA A 122 12.88 16.42 -14.97
CA ALA A 122 12.92 15.98 -13.58
C ALA A 122 13.69 17.00 -12.72
N LYS A 123 13.05 17.50 -11.65
CA LYS A 123 13.65 18.42 -10.67
C LYS A 123 13.91 17.67 -9.37
N ASP A 124 15.01 17.99 -8.69
CA ASP A 124 15.31 17.40 -7.39
C ASP A 124 14.26 17.83 -6.36
N ARG A 125 13.72 16.88 -5.60
CA ARG A 125 12.83 17.17 -4.48
C ARG A 125 13.60 17.91 -3.41
N ARG A 126 12.98 18.98 -2.92
CA ARG A 126 13.55 19.87 -1.89
C ARG A 126 13.09 19.51 -0.48
N SER A 127 12.10 18.64 -0.36
CA SER A 127 11.52 18.18 0.89
C SER A 127 10.78 16.86 0.73
N ALA A 128 10.46 16.26 1.85
CA ALA A 128 9.58 15.11 1.98
C ALA A 128 8.85 15.20 3.34
N PRO A 129 7.72 14.50 3.52
CA PRO A 129 7.06 14.42 4.82
C PRO A 129 8.01 13.87 5.88
N SER A 130 7.94 14.43 7.09
CA SER A 130 8.71 13.97 8.25
C SER A 130 8.05 12.77 8.95
N TYR A 131 6.79 12.49 8.64
CA TYR A 131 6.03 11.36 9.17
C TYR A 131 5.04 10.88 8.11
N ILE A 132 4.84 9.57 8.03
CA ILE A 132 3.82 8.96 7.18
C ILE A 132 3.00 8.05 8.10
N PRO A 133 1.68 8.26 8.24
CA PRO A 133 0.81 7.32 8.95
C PRO A 133 0.81 5.95 8.27
N ALA A 134 0.78 4.88 9.07
CA ALA A 134 0.76 3.49 8.58
C ALA A 134 -0.36 3.27 7.55
N GLU A 135 -1.55 3.78 7.86
CA GLU A 135 -2.72 3.70 6.98
C GLU A 135 -2.46 4.36 5.62
N THR A 136 -1.85 5.54 5.61
CA THR A 136 -1.54 6.27 4.37
C THR A 136 -0.52 5.49 3.54
N PHE A 137 0.51 4.92 4.18
CA PHE A 137 1.48 4.07 3.52
C PHE A 137 0.81 2.81 2.93
N ALA A 138 0.04 2.08 3.73
CA ALA A 138 -0.63 0.84 3.33
C ALA A 138 -1.58 1.09 2.16
N THR A 139 -2.41 2.12 2.25
CA THR A 139 -3.34 2.52 1.19
C THR A 139 -2.59 2.88 -0.09
N THR A 140 -1.49 3.63 0.02
CA THR A 140 -0.66 4.01 -1.13
C THR A 140 -0.02 2.79 -1.79
N LEU A 141 0.47 1.85 -0.98
CA LEU A 141 1.07 0.60 -1.47
C LEU A 141 0.02 -0.29 -2.16
N LEU A 142 -1.14 -0.50 -1.53
CA LEU A 142 -2.24 -1.28 -2.11
C LEU A 142 -2.76 -0.70 -3.41
N ALA A 143 -2.92 0.63 -3.47
CA ALA A 143 -3.30 1.33 -4.70
C ALA A 143 -2.28 1.10 -5.84
N ARG A 144 -1.00 0.95 -5.50
CA ARG A 144 0.06 0.66 -6.47
C ARG A 144 0.10 -0.80 -6.90
N LEU A 145 -0.30 -1.73 -6.03
CA LEU A 145 -0.42 -3.16 -6.35
C LEU A 145 -1.56 -3.45 -7.34
N ASN A 146 -2.48 -2.51 -7.52
CA ASN A 146 -3.61 -2.60 -8.45
C ASN A 146 -4.39 -3.92 -8.32
N LEU A 147 -4.61 -4.36 -7.08
CA LEU A 147 -5.19 -5.67 -6.77
C LEU A 147 -6.54 -5.88 -7.47
N SER A 148 -7.36 -4.83 -7.59
CA SER A 148 -8.65 -4.89 -8.29
C SER A 148 -8.53 -5.32 -9.75
N THR A 149 -7.53 -4.81 -10.47
CA THR A 149 -7.30 -5.18 -11.88
C THR A 149 -6.78 -6.61 -11.98
N LEU A 150 -5.90 -7.04 -11.06
CA LEU A 150 -5.45 -8.42 -10.99
C LEU A 150 -6.60 -9.39 -10.68
N THR A 151 -7.46 -9.04 -9.72
CA THR A 151 -8.68 -9.81 -9.39
C THR A 151 -9.56 -9.96 -10.63
N GLN A 152 -9.80 -8.87 -11.36
CA GLN A 152 -10.61 -8.88 -12.58
C GLN A 152 -10.00 -9.80 -13.65
N LYS A 153 -8.70 -9.65 -13.94
CA LYS A 153 -8.00 -10.44 -14.97
C LYS A 153 -7.97 -11.93 -14.61
N LEU A 154 -7.77 -12.27 -13.34
CA LEU A 154 -7.78 -13.65 -12.89
C LEU A 154 -9.21 -14.24 -12.84
N SER A 155 -10.22 -13.41 -12.55
CA SER A 155 -11.63 -13.81 -12.69
C SER A 155 -11.99 -14.15 -14.14
N ILE A 156 -11.41 -13.46 -15.13
CA ILE A 156 -11.59 -13.79 -16.56
C ILE A 156 -11.05 -15.18 -16.87
N VAL A 157 -9.85 -15.53 -16.37
CA VAL A 157 -9.28 -16.88 -16.55
C VAL A 157 -10.22 -17.93 -15.96
N LYS A 158 -10.68 -17.74 -14.71
CA LYS A 158 -11.65 -18.64 -14.07
C LYS A 158 -12.98 -18.74 -14.82
N LEU A 159 -13.45 -17.65 -15.42
CA LEU A 159 -14.68 -17.65 -16.24
C LEU A 159 -14.51 -18.44 -17.54
N ILE A 160 -13.34 -18.34 -18.19
CA ILE A 160 -13.04 -19.10 -19.39
C ILE A 160 -12.96 -20.60 -19.06
N ASP A 161 -12.25 -20.97 -17.99
CA ASP A 161 -12.19 -22.36 -17.52
C ASP A 161 -13.58 -22.88 -17.17
N PHE A 162 -14.40 -22.07 -16.49
CA PHE A 162 -15.79 -22.40 -16.18
C PHE A 162 -16.64 -22.62 -17.45
N LYS A 163 -16.51 -21.74 -18.46
CA LYS A 163 -17.18 -21.92 -19.76
C LYS A 163 -16.78 -23.24 -20.39
N ASP A 164 -15.48 -23.50 -20.49
CA ASP A 164 -14.95 -24.61 -21.29
C ASP A 164 -15.13 -25.96 -20.60
N GLN A 165 -14.79 -26.03 -19.31
CA GLN A 165 -14.72 -27.29 -18.56
C GLN A 165 -16.05 -27.69 -17.92
N GLU A 166 -16.89 -26.72 -17.52
CA GLU A 166 -18.14 -27.04 -16.81
C GLU A 166 -19.37 -26.92 -17.73
N ILE A 167 -19.45 -25.87 -18.56
CA ILE A 167 -20.63 -25.64 -19.41
C ILE A 167 -20.49 -26.37 -20.76
N LEU A 168 -19.52 -25.99 -21.58
CA LEU A 168 -19.42 -26.48 -22.96
C LEU A 168 -19.04 -27.96 -23.03
N ALA A 169 -18.16 -28.44 -22.15
CA ALA A 169 -17.80 -29.86 -22.09
C ALA A 169 -19.02 -30.75 -21.80
N GLU A 170 -19.86 -30.39 -20.83
CA GLU A 170 -21.02 -31.18 -20.45
C GLU A 170 -22.12 -31.13 -21.53
N ILE A 171 -22.37 -29.95 -22.12
CA ILE A 171 -23.32 -29.82 -23.25
C ILE A 171 -22.89 -30.69 -24.43
N ASN A 172 -21.61 -30.64 -24.81
CA ASN A 172 -21.09 -31.46 -25.91
C ASN A 172 -21.16 -32.96 -25.60
N LYS A 173 -20.94 -33.34 -24.34
CA LYS A 173 -21.11 -34.72 -23.88
C LYS A 173 -22.55 -35.18 -23.99
N LEU A 174 -23.52 -34.36 -23.57
CA LEU A 174 -24.95 -34.65 -23.72
C LEU A 174 -25.33 -34.84 -25.19
N ILE A 175 -24.96 -33.89 -26.06
CA ILE A 175 -25.28 -33.95 -27.51
C ILE A 175 -24.69 -35.22 -28.15
N LYS A 176 -23.47 -35.63 -27.79
CA LYS A 176 -22.83 -36.86 -28.31
C LYS A 176 -23.56 -38.14 -27.91
N GLN A 177 -24.29 -38.14 -26.79
CA GLN A 177 -25.03 -39.30 -26.29
C GLN A 177 -26.43 -39.42 -26.90
N LEU A 178 -26.93 -38.35 -27.56
CA LEU A 178 -28.25 -38.35 -28.18
C LEU A 178 -28.28 -39.25 -29.42
N THR A 179 -29.35 -40.03 -29.54
CA THR A 179 -29.67 -40.77 -30.77
C THR A 179 -30.60 -39.90 -31.62
N VAL A 180 -30.03 -39.12 -32.53
CA VAL A 180 -30.74 -38.15 -33.40
C VAL A 180 -30.21 -38.23 -34.83
N SER A 181 -30.92 -37.62 -35.77
CA SER A 181 -30.47 -37.49 -37.16
C SER A 181 -29.20 -36.62 -37.27
N ASP A 182 -28.42 -36.83 -38.33
CA ASP A 182 -27.23 -36.03 -38.62
C ASP A 182 -27.57 -34.53 -38.76
N GLU A 183 -28.74 -34.21 -39.33
CA GLU A 183 -29.22 -32.84 -39.47
C GLU A 183 -29.49 -32.18 -38.10
N THR A 184 -30.20 -32.88 -37.21
CA THR A 184 -30.45 -32.42 -35.84
C THR A 184 -29.14 -32.24 -35.09
N HIS A 185 -28.21 -33.18 -35.22
CA HIS A 185 -26.89 -33.10 -34.58
C HIS A 185 -26.08 -31.88 -35.05
N GLN A 186 -26.07 -31.59 -36.36
CA GLN A 186 -25.42 -30.41 -36.92
C GLN A 186 -26.05 -29.11 -36.42
N LYS A 187 -27.39 -29.04 -36.36
CA LYS A 187 -28.11 -27.86 -35.83
C LYS A 187 -27.76 -27.60 -34.37
N LEU A 188 -27.78 -28.64 -33.52
CA LEU A 188 -27.39 -28.53 -32.11
C LEU A 188 -25.92 -28.09 -31.96
N THR A 189 -25.02 -28.63 -32.77
CA THR A 189 -23.61 -28.21 -32.78
C THR A 189 -23.44 -26.74 -33.17
N ASN A 190 -24.25 -26.25 -34.12
CA ASN A 190 -24.26 -24.84 -34.49
C ASN A 190 -24.79 -23.95 -33.35
N GLU A 191 -25.82 -24.39 -32.62
CA GLU A 191 -26.31 -23.69 -31.43
C GLU A 191 -25.25 -23.61 -30.33
N VAL A 192 -24.44 -24.65 -30.13
CA VAL A 192 -23.30 -24.60 -29.18
C VAL A 192 -22.31 -23.51 -29.58
N ARG A 193 -22.01 -23.37 -30.87
CA ARG A 193 -21.12 -22.29 -31.37
C ARG A 193 -21.70 -20.90 -31.14
N TYR A 194 -23.01 -20.74 -31.27
CA TYR A 194 -23.69 -19.48 -30.94
C TYR A 194 -23.69 -19.19 -29.43
N LEU A 195 -23.90 -20.22 -28.61
CA LEU A 195 -23.79 -20.13 -27.16
C LEU A 195 -22.39 -19.66 -26.75
N GLU A 196 -21.34 -20.34 -27.24
CA GLU A 196 -19.95 -20.00 -26.95
C GLU A 196 -19.66 -18.52 -27.26
N LYS A 197 -20.00 -18.05 -28.47
CA LYS A 197 -19.81 -16.64 -28.85
C LYS A 197 -20.58 -15.66 -27.95
N ASN A 198 -21.78 -16.02 -27.51
CA ASN A 198 -22.56 -15.19 -26.60
C ASN A 198 -21.93 -15.13 -25.20
N LEU A 199 -21.36 -16.23 -24.71
CA LEU A 199 -20.61 -16.28 -23.45
C LEU A 199 -19.33 -15.44 -23.54
N GLU A 200 -18.57 -15.55 -24.62
CA GLU A 200 -17.39 -14.71 -24.89
C GLU A 200 -17.73 -13.22 -24.85
N ASN A 201 -18.85 -12.81 -25.45
CA ASN A 201 -19.29 -11.40 -25.41
C ASN A 201 -19.59 -10.91 -23.98
N ILE A 202 -20.05 -11.79 -23.08
CA ILE A 202 -20.23 -11.47 -21.66
C ILE A 202 -18.85 -11.26 -21.02
N PHE A 203 -17.88 -12.11 -21.31
CA PHE A 203 -16.53 -12.02 -20.75
C PHE A 203 -15.78 -10.79 -21.25
N ILE A 204 -15.94 -10.42 -22.53
CA ILE A 204 -15.43 -9.16 -23.09
C ILE A 204 -16.06 -7.97 -22.35
N SER A 205 -17.38 -7.98 -22.13
CA SER A 205 -18.06 -6.91 -21.37
C SER A 205 -17.49 -6.77 -19.96
N TYR A 206 -17.19 -7.89 -19.30
CA TYR A 206 -16.59 -7.91 -17.97
C TYR A 206 -15.14 -7.41 -17.99
N ARG A 207 -14.34 -7.86 -18.96
CA ARG A 207 -12.95 -7.42 -19.18
C ARG A 207 -12.85 -5.91 -19.41
N GLU A 208 -13.79 -5.34 -20.14
CA GLU A 208 -13.87 -3.90 -20.44
C GLU A 208 -14.50 -3.07 -19.30
N ASN A 209 -14.72 -3.66 -18.12
CA ASN A 209 -15.36 -3.00 -16.96
C ASN A 209 -16.78 -2.46 -17.25
N LYS A 210 -17.50 -3.02 -18.24
CA LYS A 210 -18.88 -2.62 -18.57
C LYS A 210 -19.92 -3.34 -17.71
N THR A 211 -19.52 -4.35 -16.93
CA THR A 211 -20.40 -5.13 -16.05
C THR A 211 -19.64 -5.68 -14.85
N THR A 212 -20.35 -6.25 -13.88
CA THR A 212 -19.77 -6.88 -12.68
C THR A 212 -19.73 -8.40 -12.85
N LEU A 213 -18.93 -9.10 -12.04
CA LEU A 213 -18.86 -10.57 -12.05
C LEU A 213 -20.24 -11.20 -11.80
N LEU A 214 -20.99 -10.67 -10.82
CA LEU A 214 -22.36 -11.09 -10.51
C LEU A 214 -23.29 -10.97 -11.73
N ASN A 215 -23.26 -9.81 -12.41
CA ASN A 215 -24.09 -9.58 -13.58
C ASN A 215 -23.67 -10.45 -14.77
N SER A 216 -22.36 -10.72 -14.92
CA SER A 216 -21.86 -11.68 -15.90
C SER A 216 -22.42 -13.07 -15.65
N ILE A 217 -22.34 -13.57 -14.41
CA ILE A 217 -22.87 -14.90 -14.04
C ILE A 217 -24.38 -14.98 -14.28
N ASN A 218 -25.14 -13.95 -13.90
CA ASN A 218 -26.58 -13.86 -14.21
C ASN A 218 -26.84 -13.95 -15.71
N ARG A 219 -26.05 -13.24 -16.52
CA ARG A 219 -26.18 -13.27 -18.00
C ARG A 219 -25.78 -14.60 -18.60
N ILE A 220 -24.86 -15.35 -18.00
CA ILE A 220 -24.53 -16.73 -18.42
C ILE A 220 -25.78 -17.60 -18.25
N GLY A 221 -26.42 -17.57 -17.09
CA GLY A 221 -27.65 -18.34 -16.84
C GLY A 221 -28.77 -18.01 -17.84
N ILE A 222 -29.02 -16.72 -18.09
CA ILE A 222 -30.02 -16.27 -19.08
C ILE A 222 -29.64 -16.72 -20.51
N THR A 223 -28.36 -16.68 -20.86
CA THR A 223 -27.87 -17.13 -22.17
C THR A 223 -28.05 -18.64 -22.33
N LEU A 224 -27.84 -19.41 -21.26
CA LEU A 224 -28.08 -20.84 -21.24
C LEU A 224 -29.57 -21.17 -21.43
N ASP A 225 -30.47 -20.42 -20.79
CA ASP A 225 -31.92 -20.58 -20.99
C ASP A 225 -32.33 -20.34 -22.45
N LYS A 226 -31.78 -19.29 -23.08
CA LYS A 226 -32.02 -19.02 -24.50
C LYS A 226 -31.49 -20.13 -25.40
N TYR A 227 -30.32 -20.68 -25.09
CA TYR A 227 -29.75 -21.80 -25.82
C TYR A 227 -30.62 -23.06 -25.72
N ILE A 228 -31.13 -23.37 -24.51
CA ILE A 228 -32.03 -24.50 -24.29
C ILE A 228 -33.31 -24.33 -25.13
N GLU A 229 -33.93 -23.14 -25.10
CA GLU A 229 -35.13 -22.87 -25.90
C GLU A 229 -34.89 -22.94 -27.42
N ALA A 230 -33.78 -22.39 -27.91
CA ALA A 230 -33.42 -22.47 -29.32
C ALA A 230 -33.16 -23.94 -29.76
N SER A 231 -32.49 -24.71 -28.91
CA SER A 231 -32.15 -26.11 -29.18
C SER A 231 -33.38 -27.01 -29.27
N LYS A 232 -34.43 -26.74 -28.47
CA LYS A 232 -35.70 -27.49 -28.50
C LYS A 232 -36.35 -27.51 -29.89
N ALA A 233 -36.24 -26.42 -30.64
CA ALA A 233 -36.90 -26.26 -31.92
C ALA A 233 -36.28 -27.12 -33.05
N HIS A 234 -35.09 -27.69 -32.82
CA HIS A 234 -34.38 -28.46 -33.84
C HIS A 234 -34.71 -29.95 -33.82
N PHE A 235 -35.35 -30.45 -32.77
CA PHE A 235 -35.78 -31.85 -32.68
C PHE A 235 -37.06 -32.08 -33.48
N THR A 236 -37.12 -33.21 -34.17
CA THR A 236 -38.33 -33.66 -34.88
C THR A 236 -39.28 -34.42 -33.96
N ASP A 237 -40.54 -34.60 -34.36
CA ASP A 237 -41.54 -35.38 -33.60
C ASP A 237 -41.10 -36.84 -33.38
N ALA A 238 -40.28 -37.39 -34.30
CA ALA A 238 -39.72 -38.74 -34.18
C ALA A 238 -38.61 -38.83 -33.12
N GLU A 239 -38.04 -37.71 -32.70
CA GLU A 239 -36.91 -37.60 -31.77
C GLU A 239 -37.35 -37.17 -30.36
N GLU A 240 -38.64 -37.24 -30.04
CA GLU A 240 -39.18 -36.71 -28.77
C GLU A 240 -38.51 -37.33 -27.54
N LYS A 241 -38.14 -38.62 -27.57
CA LYS A 241 -37.38 -39.25 -26.47
C LYS A 241 -35.98 -38.61 -26.29
N SER A 242 -35.25 -38.40 -27.38
CA SER A 242 -33.92 -37.78 -27.36
C SER A 242 -34.00 -36.30 -26.95
N LYS A 243 -35.06 -35.61 -27.35
CA LYS A 243 -35.37 -34.25 -26.90
C LYS A 243 -35.59 -34.19 -25.39
N GLN A 244 -36.41 -35.08 -24.82
CA GLN A 244 -36.61 -35.13 -23.36
C GLN A 244 -35.30 -35.46 -22.63
N GLN A 245 -34.51 -36.42 -23.13
CA GLN A 245 -33.18 -36.72 -22.57
C GLN A 245 -32.24 -35.51 -22.57
N PHE A 246 -32.23 -34.73 -23.65
CA PHE A 246 -31.48 -33.49 -23.72
C PHE A 246 -31.95 -32.47 -22.68
N LEU A 247 -33.27 -32.27 -22.56
CA LEU A 247 -33.84 -31.31 -21.62
C LEU A 247 -33.59 -31.65 -20.16
N ASP A 248 -33.72 -32.93 -19.80
CA ASP A 248 -33.42 -33.42 -18.44
C ASP A 248 -31.93 -33.22 -18.12
N GLY A 249 -31.05 -33.51 -19.08
CA GLY A 249 -29.61 -33.26 -18.96
C GLY A 249 -29.27 -31.78 -18.78
N MET A 250 -29.91 -30.91 -19.56
CA MET A 250 -29.72 -29.45 -19.44
C MET A 250 -30.27 -28.89 -18.12
N ALA A 251 -31.40 -29.41 -17.63
CA ALA A 251 -31.95 -29.04 -16.33
C ALA A 251 -30.99 -29.43 -15.19
N THR A 252 -30.44 -30.66 -15.26
CA THR A 252 -29.44 -31.15 -14.31
C THR A 252 -28.18 -30.28 -14.33
N LEU A 253 -27.64 -30.00 -15.52
CA LEU A 253 -26.48 -29.11 -15.68
C LEU A 253 -26.73 -27.74 -15.05
N LYS A 254 -27.88 -27.12 -15.32
CA LYS A 254 -28.23 -25.81 -14.77
C LYS A 254 -28.35 -25.85 -13.24
N GLN A 255 -28.98 -26.89 -12.70
CA GLN A 255 -29.16 -27.08 -11.27
C GLN A 255 -27.82 -27.24 -10.56
N ASP A 256 -26.93 -28.09 -11.08
CA ASP A 256 -25.60 -28.36 -10.52
C ASP A 256 -24.70 -27.13 -10.62
N THR A 257 -24.79 -26.40 -11.73
CA THR A 257 -23.94 -25.24 -12.01
C THR A 257 -24.33 -24.03 -11.18
N PHE A 258 -25.63 -23.69 -11.12
CA PHE A 258 -26.09 -22.44 -10.53
C PHE A 258 -26.64 -22.60 -9.10
N ILE A 259 -26.90 -23.80 -8.59
CA ILE A 259 -27.45 -24.07 -7.25
C ILE A 259 -28.72 -23.24 -6.96
N GLU A 260 -29.91 -23.83 -7.19
CA GLU A 260 -31.21 -23.14 -7.07
C GLU A 260 -31.67 -22.72 -5.65
N ALA A 261 -30.81 -22.78 -4.63
CA ALA A 261 -31.21 -22.41 -3.27
C ALA A 261 -31.06 -20.90 -3.02
N ASN A 262 -32.16 -20.16 -3.22
CA ASN A 262 -32.44 -18.76 -2.83
C ASN A 262 -31.54 -17.62 -3.38
N ASN A 263 -30.28 -17.86 -3.79
CA ASN A 263 -29.40 -16.88 -4.46
C ASN A 263 -28.30 -17.57 -5.32
N PRO A 264 -28.63 -18.08 -6.52
CA PRO A 264 -27.75 -18.91 -7.36
C PRO A 264 -26.37 -18.30 -7.65
N SER A 265 -26.36 -16.98 -7.85
CA SER A 265 -25.21 -16.27 -8.39
C SER A 265 -24.19 -15.87 -7.32
N GLU A 266 -24.55 -15.87 -6.04
CA GLU A 266 -23.66 -15.45 -4.96
C GLU A 266 -22.58 -16.51 -4.67
N PHE A 267 -22.97 -17.79 -4.68
CA PHE A 267 -22.01 -18.90 -4.52
C PHE A 267 -21.02 -18.98 -5.68
N LEU A 268 -21.52 -18.86 -6.92
CA LEU A 268 -20.67 -18.83 -8.11
C LEU A 268 -19.75 -17.61 -8.13
N VAL A 269 -20.23 -16.44 -7.72
CA VAL A 269 -19.36 -15.26 -7.53
C VAL A 269 -18.24 -15.59 -6.55
N LYS A 270 -18.55 -16.17 -5.39
CA LYS A 270 -17.53 -16.53 -4.39
C LYS A 270 -16.50 -17.54 -4.91
N ARG A 271 -16.92 -18.51 -5.73
CA ARG A 271 -16.04 -19.51 -6.34
C ARG A 271 -15.14 -18.92 -7.44
N LEU A 272 -15.71 -18.06 -8.28
CA LEU A 272 -15.04 -17.49 -9.45
C LEU A 272 -14.23 -16.24 -9.12
N GLN A 273 -14.54 -15.56 -8.01
CA GLN A 273 -13.75 -14.44 -7.51
C GLN A 273 -12.44 -14.95 -6.89
N PRO A 274 -11.28 -14.50 -7.35
CA PRO A 274 -10.01 -14.82 -6.75
C PRO A 274 -9.90 -14.30 -5.31
N GLY A 275 -9.42 -15.15 -4.41
CA GLY A 275 -9.05 -14.75 -3.06
C GLY A 275 -7.75 -13.96 -3.04
N LEU A 276 -7.45 -13.32 -1.91
CA LEU A 276 -6.24 -12.52 -1.76
C LEU A 276 -4.96 -13.36 -1.99
N THR A 277 -4.94 -14.60 -1.49
CA THR A 277 -3.79 -15.50 -1.62
C THR A 277 -3.49 -15.83 -3.07
N GLU A 278 -4.50 -16.06 -3.91
CA GLU A 278 -4.27 -16.33 -5.35
C GLU A 278 -3.65 -15.11 -6.06
N ILE A 279 -4.10 -13.90 -5.69
CA ILE A 279 -3.55 -12.65 -6.23
C ILE A 279 -2.11 -12.46 -5.78
N ILE A 280 -1.80 -12.78 -4.52
CA ILE A 280 -0.48 -12.57 -3.96
C ILE A 280 0.51 -13.66 -4.38
N ASP A 281 0.08 -14.90 -4.55
CA ASP A 281 0.87 -15.97 -5.18
C ASP A 281 1.24 -15.61 -6.61
N LEU A 282 0.28 -15.04 -7.35
CA LEU A 282 0.50 -14.48 -8.68
C LEU A 282 1.54 -13.34 -8.60
N LEU A 283 1.51 -12.55 -7.52
CA LEU A 283 2.47 -11.49 -7.32
C LEU A 283 3.89 -11.99 -6.97
N GLU A 284 3.99 -13.06 -6.19
CA GLU A 284 5.24 -13.65 -5.72
C GLU A 284 5.94 -14.46 -6.82
N LYS A 285 5.22 -15.44 -7.40
CA LYS A 285 5.76 -16.43 -8.35
C LYS A 285 5.84 -15.91 -9.79
N GLY A 286 5.37 -14.69 -10.02
CA GLY A 286 5.56 -13.93 -11.26
C GLY A 286 5.06 -14.66 -12.50
N GLY A 287 3.74 -14.85 -12.62
CA GLY A 287 3.07 -15.38 -13.83
C GLY A 287 3.48 -16.79 -14.31
N ALA A 288 4.59 -17.35 -13.81
CA ALA A 288 5.19 -18.59 -14.28
C ALA A 288 4.27 -19.79 -14.05
N VAL A 289 3.62 -19.84 -12.90
CA VAL A 289 2.60 -20.84 -12.54
C VAL A 289 1.48 -20.89 -13.58
N TYR A 290 1.08 -19.74 -14.10
CA TYR A 290 0.02 -19.61 -15.10
C TYR A 290 0.53 -19.88 -16.53
N ARG A 291 1.81 -19.58 -16.81
CA ARG A 291 2.46 -19.95 -18.08
C ARG A 291 2.65 -21.46 -18.24
N GLU A 292 3.04 -22.16 -17.17
CA GLU A 292 3.27 -23.62 -17.19
C GLU A 292 1.96 -24.39 -17.32
N ALA A 293 0.87 -23.92 -16.69
CA ALA A 293 -0.44 -24.56 -16.79
C ALA A 293 -1.01 -24.58 -18.22
N HIS A 294 -0.60 -23.66 -19.10
CA HIS A 294 -1.17 -23.52 -20.45
C HIS A 294 -0.15 -23.36 -21.59
N ALA A 295 1.13 -23.72 -21.36
CA ALA A 295 2.10 -23.91 -22.43
C ALA A 295 1.64 -24.93 -23.51
N THR A 296 0.57 -25.69 -23.22
CA THR A 296 -0.08 -26.65 -24.12
C THR A 296 -1.11 -26.02 -25.08
N SER A 297 -1.63 -24.81 -24.83
CA SER A 297 -2.53 -24.14 -25.80
C SER A 297 -1.71 -23.38 -26.84
N LEU A 298 -1.26 -24.09 -27.87
CA LEU A 298 -0.46 -23.58 -28.99
C LEU A 298 -1.17 -22.52 -29.88
N ASP A 299 -2.43 -22.17 -29.59
CA ASP A 299 -3.17 -21.16 -30.36
C ASP A 299 -3.05 -19.76 -29.71
N SER A 300 -2.21 -18.92 -30.31
CA SER A 300 -2.03 -17.52 -29.93
C SER A 300 -3.31 -16.67 -30.03
N ASN A 301 -4.34 -17.16 -30.71
CA ASN A 301 -5.62 -16.46 -30.84
C ASN A 301 -6.66 -16.86 -29.79
N SER A 302 -6.41 -17.92 -29.02
CA SER A 302 -7.33 -18.41 -27.98
C SER A 302 -7.59 -17.34 -26.91
N GLU A 303 -8.83 -17.32 -26.40
CA GLU A 303 -9.25 -16.36 -25.38
C GLU A 303 -8.44 -16.49 -24.09
N ILE A 304 -8.13 -17.72 -23.70
CA ILE A 304 -7.35 -18.04 -22.49
C ILE A 304 -5.92 -17.50 -22.60
N TYR A 305 -5.29 -17.64 -23.77
CA TYR A 305 -3.95 -17.13 -24.01
C TYR A 305 -3.89 -15.61 -23.87
N LYS A 306 -4.87 -14.89 -24.43
CA LYS A 306 -4.99 -13.43 -24.27
C LYS A 306 -5.20 -13.03 -22.81
N ALA A 307 -6.01 -13.78 -22.07
CA ALA A 307 -6.23 -13.52 -20.63
C ALA A 307 -4.93 -13.67 -19.81
N TYR A 308 -4.08 -14.65 -20.14
CA TYR A 308 -2.78 -14.80 -19.50
C TYR A 308 -1.79 -13.70 -19.87
N GLN A 309 -1.75 -13.28 -21.13
CA GLN A 309 -0.94 -12.12 -21.53
C GLN A 309 -1.37 -10.83 -20.83
N ASP A 310 -2.68 -10.64 -20.64
CA ASP A 310 -3.25 -9.52 -19.90
C ASP A 310 -2.76 -9.52 -18.44
N ILE A 311 -2.70 -10.69 -17.80
CA ILE A 311 -2.16 -10.88 -16.44
C ILE A 311 -0.67 -10.59 -16.41
N GLU A 312 0.12 -11.18 -17.32
CA GLU A 312 1.56 -11.01 -17.35
C GLU A 312 1.95 -9.55 -17.56
N THR A 313 1.25 -8.83 -18.43
CA THR A 313 1.48 -7.39 -18.66
C THR A 313 1.21 -6.57 -17.40
N GLU A 314 0.14 -6.89 -16.67
CA GLU A 314 -0.19 -6.22 -15.39
C GLU A 314 0.87 -6.54 -14.33
N ILE A 315 1.26 -7.81 -14.21
CA ILE A 315 2.34 -8.27 -13.34
C ILE A 315 3.64 -7.52 -13.64
N GLN A 316 4.07 -7.43 -14.90
CA GLN A 316 5.31 -6.72 -15.23
C GLN A 316 5.23 -5.23 -14.89
N THR A 317 4.05 -4.64 -15.00
CA THR A 317 3.80 -3.23 -14.64
C THR A 317 3.87 -2.99 -13.12
N VAL A 318 3.28 -3.89 -12.34
CA VAL A 318 3.17 -3.79 -10.88
C VAL A 318 4.40 -4.34 -10.15
N ILE A 319 4.86 -5.51 -10.57
CA ILE A 319 5.82 -6.39 -9.88
C ILE A 319 7.23 -6.26 -10.41
N GLY A 320 7.40 -6.02 -11.72
CA GLY A 320 8.72 -5.87 -12.34
C GLY A 320 9.59 -4.82 -11.64
N LYS A 321 8.95 -3.93 -10.87
CA LYS A 321 9.61 -2.92 -10.04
C LYS A 321 9.82 -3.34 -8.58
N LEU A 322 9.03 -4.24 -7.99
CA LEU A 322 9.13 -4.62 -6.58
C LEU A 322 10.26 -5.64 -6.33
N PRO A 323 11.13 -5.45 -5.33
CA PRO A 323 12.13 -6.42 -4.91
C PRO A 323 11.51 -7.72 -4.44
N LEU A 324 12.24 -8.83 -4.59
CA LEU A 324 11.77 -10.16 -4.20
C LEU A 324 11.37 -10.20 -2.71
N SER A 325 12.19 -9.61 -1.84
CA SER A 325 11.94 -9.56 -0.39
C SER A 325 10.62 -8.87 -0.01
N VAL A 326 10.19 -7.86 -0.78
CA VAL A 326 8.90 -7.19 -0.57
C VAL A 326 7.76 -8.10 -1.00
N ARG A 327 7.92 -8.83 -2.11
CA ARG A 327 6.91 -9.78 -2.57
C ARG A 327 6.70 -10.90 -1.56
N GLU A 328 7.78 -11.49 -1.06
CA GLU A 328 7.75 -12.50 -0.01
C GLU A 328 7.10 -11.97 1.29
N SER A 329 7.43 -10.74 1.67
CA SER A 329 6.80 -10.10 2.84
C SER A 329 5.30 -9.93 2.64
N LEU A 330 4.86 -9.44 1.47
CA LEU A 330 3.44 -9.28 1.15
C LEU A 330 2.72 -10.63 1.10
N ALA A 331 3.36 -11.68 0.59
CA ALA A 331 2.86 -13.06 0.64
C ALA A 331 2.61 -13.56 2.06
N ALA A 332 3.59 -13.40 2.94
CA ALA A 332 3.43 -13.77 4.35
C ALA A 332 2.32 -12.97 5.06
N LEU A 333 2.19 -11.67 4.76
CA LEU A 333 1.14 -10.82 5.33
C LEU A 333 -0.26 -11.20 4.82
N ALA A 334 -0.38 -11.53 3.53
CA ALA A 334 -1.64 -11.98 2.93
C ALA A 334 -2.09 -13.32 3.52
N GLN A 335 -1.18 -14.28 3.66
CA GLN A 335 -1.46 -15.56 4.30
C GLN A 335 -1.94 -15.37 5.75
N ARG A 336 -1.31 -14.45 6.49
CA ARG A 336 -1.73 -14.12 7.86
C ARG A 336 -3.10 -13.45 7.92
N ALA A 337 -3.44 -12.61 6.95
CA ALA A 337 -4.75 -11.99 6.84
C ALA A 337 -5.84 -13.04 6.57
N GLN A 338 -5.59 -13.98 5.66
CA GLN A 338 -6.52 -15.06 5.32
C GLN A 338 -6.93 -15.92 6.52
N ILE A 339 -5.97 -16.28 7.39
CA ILE A 339 -6.23 -17.09 8.59
C ILE A 339 -7.27 -16.42 9.53
N LYS A 340 -7.44 -15.10 9.44
CA LYS A 340 -8.30 -14.31 10.32
C LYS A 340 -9.67 -13.96 9.71
N SER A 341 -9.95 -14.37 8.47
CA SER A 341 -11.08 -13.88 7.69
C SER A 341 -12.03 -14.99 7.24
N ASN A 342 -13.33 -14.69 7.17
CA ASN A 342 -14.35 -15.61 6.64
C ASN A 342 -14.87 -15.20 5.26
N THR A 343 -14.59 -13.96 4.84
CA THR A 343 -15.01 -13.38 3.55
C THR A 343 -13.85 -12.66 2.84
N VAL A 344 -13.95 -12.51 1.52
CA VAL A 344 -12.94 -11.83 0.69
C VAL A 344 -12.79 -10.35 1.06
N GLU A 345 -13.86 -9.69 1.47
CA GLU A 345 -13.82 -8.29 1.91
C GLU A 345 -13.05 -8.14 3.23
N GLU A 346 -13.29 -9.05 4.19
CA GLU A 346 -12.53 -9.11 5.43
C GLU A 346 -11.05 -9.43 5.18
N GLU A 347 -10.73 -10.32 4.22
CA GLU A 347 -9.33 -10.64 3.84
C GLU A 347 -8.57 -9.38 3.40
N LEU A 348 -9.16 -8.55 2.53
CA LEU A 348 -8.52 -7.33 2.04
C LEU A 348 -8.33 -6.29 3.15
N ASN A 349 -9.32 -6.13 4.03
CA ASN A 349 -9.23 -5.21 5.16
C ASN A 349 -8.15 -5.67 6.16
N HIS A 350 -8.13 -6.95 6.50
CA HIS A 350 -7.09 -7.50 7.37
C HIS A 350 -5.71 -7.43 6.74
N PHE A 351 -5.59 -7.62 5.43
CA PHE A 351 -4.33 -7.46 4.73
C PHE A 351 -3.80 -6.02 4.79
N LYS A 352 -4.67 -5.01 4.60
CA LYS A 352 -4.31 -3.61 4.84
C LYS A 352 -3.77 -3.43 6.27
N THR A 353 -4.47 -3.93 7.28
CA THR A 353 -4.02 -3.85 8.68
C THR A 353 -2.68 -4.56 8.91
N GLU A 354 -2.45 -5.71 8.29
CA GLU A 354 -1.17 -6.41 8.41
C GLU A 354 -0.01 -5.62 7.76
N ILE A 355 -0.25 -4.91 6.66
CA ILE A 355 0.72 -3.97 6.06
C ILE A 355 0.96 -2.77 6.99
N GLU A 356 -0.09 -2.20 7.60
CA GLU A 356 0.03 -1.11 8.57
C GLU A 356 0.93 -1.52 9.74
N VAL A 357 0.64 -2.69 10.34
CA VAL A 357 1.44 -3.24 11.45
C VAL A 357 2.88 -3.52 11.03
N TRP A 358 3.10 -4.05 9.83
CA TRP A 358 4.44 -4.29 9.29
C TRP A 358 5.23 -2.98 9.12
N PHE A 359 4.59 -1.95 8.58
CA PHE A 359 5.18 -0.63 8.42
C PHE A 359 5.50 0.02 9.77
N ASP A 360 4.56 0.03 10.71
CA ASP A 360 4.75 0.62 12.04
C ASP A 360 5.91 -0.04 12.79
N ARG A 361 6.00 -1.38 12.77
CA ARG A 361 7.13 -2.09 13.39
C ARG A 361 8.48 -1.73 12.77
N SER A 362 8.51 -1.47 11.46
CA SER A 362 9.71 -0.99 10.78
C SER A 362 10.04 0.45 11.20
N MET A 363 9.02 1.31 11.28
CA MET A 363 9.18 2.71 11.66
C MET A 363 9.53 2.91 13.13
N ASP A 364 9.09 2.04 14.04
CA ASP A 364 9.51 2.04 15.45
C ASP A 364 11.01 1.77 15.57
N ARG A 365 11.51 0.77 14.83
CA ARG A 365 12.93 0.41 14.81
C ARG A 365 13.77 1.54 14.21
N ALA A 366 13.33 2.09 13.09
CA ALA A 366 13.93 3.24 12.45
C ALA A 366 13.97 4.46 13.39
N SER A 367 12.85 4.77 14.03
CA SER A 367 12.72 5.89 14.96
C SER A 367 13.65 5.74 16.16
N GLY A 368 13.91 4.52 16.62
CA GLY A 368 14.92 4.24 17.65
C GLY A 368 16.34 4.67 17.24
N VAL A 369 16.75 4.35 16.00
CA VAL A 369 18.06 4.77 15.45
C VAL A 369 18.14 6.30 15.34
N TYR A 370 17.08 6.92 14.83
CA TYR A 370 16.98 8.38 14.76
C TYR A 370 17.09 9.04 16.13
N LYS A 371 16.31 8.59 17.13
CA LYS A 371 16.34 9.14 18.50
C LYS A 371 17.74 9.06 19.12
N ARG A 372 18.49 7.97 18.87
CA ARG A 372 19.86 7.83 19.37
C ARG A 372 20.81 8.85 18.74
N ASN A 373 20.69 9.08 17.43
CA ASN A 373 21.51 10.06 16.73
C ASN A 373 21.14 11.50 17.12
N ALA A 374 19.83 11.78 17.26
CA ALA A 374 19.31 13.08 17.67
C ALA A 374 19.81 13.47 19.07
N LYS A 375 19.86 12.52 20.03
CA LYS A 375 20.45 12.76 21.36
C LYS A 375 21.91 13.23 21.30
N GLY A 376 22.72 12.66 20.40
CA GLY A 376 24.11 13.09 20.20
C GLY A 376 24.20 14.51 19.65
N VAL A 377 23.31 14.88 18.73
CA VAL A 377 23.26 16.26 18.21
C VAL A 377 22.75 17.24 19.27
N ALA A 378 21.73 16.86 20.03
CA ALA A 378 21.21 17.66 21.15
C ALA A 378 22.31 17.95 22.18
N PHE A 379 23.13 16.96 22.49
CA PHE A 379 24.29 17.12 23.37
C PHE A 379 25.30 18.14 22.81
N LEU A 380 25.64 18.05 21.52
CA LEU A 380 26.55 19.03 20.88
C LEU A 380 25.98 20.45 20.87
N ILE A 381 24.69 20.60 20.55
CA ILE A 381 24.00 21.90 20.61
C ILE A 381 24.05 22.45 22.03
N GLY A 382 23.76 21.62 23.03
CA GLY A 382 23.86 21.99 24.45
C GLY A 382 25.27 22.46 24.84
N CYS A 383 26.32 21.78 24.39
CA CYS A 383 27.71 22.20 24.61
C CYS A 383 28.02 23.55 23.95
N VAL A 384 27.56 23.75 22.70
CA VAL A 384 27.75 25.02 21.98
C VAL A 384 27.02 26.17 22.68
N ILE A 385 25.79 25.95 23.13
CA ILE A 385 25.02 26.94 23.89
C ILE A 385 25.72 27.26 25.21
N ALA A 386 26.17 26.25 25.97
CA ALA A 386 26.86 26.44 27.24
C ALA A 386 28.16 27.24 27.06
N TYR A 387 28.93 26.94 26.01
CA TYR A 387 30.13 27.68 25.66
C TYR A 387 29.82 29.13 25.26
N ALA A 388 28.85 29.34 24.36
CA ALA A 388 28.48 30.66 23.87
C ALA A 388 27.85 31.55 24.96
N ALA A 389 27.06 30.95 25.84
CA ALA A 389 26.45 31.64 26.98
C ALA A 389 27.42 31.85 28.15
N ASN A 390 28.64 31.32 28.07
CA ASN A 390 29.60 31.28 29.16
C ASN A 390 28.96 30.78 30.47
N ALA A 391 28.17 29.71 30.36
CA ALA A 391 27.34 29.20 31.43
C ALA A 391 28.18 28.45 32.48
N ASP A 392 28.75 29.20 33.42
CA ASP A 392 29.53 28.67 34.55
C ASP A 392 28.67 28.62 35.83
N THR A 393 28.43 27.41 36.35
CA THR A 393 27.65 27.18 37.57
C THR A 393 28.20 27.96 38.78
N LEU A 394 29.53 27.99 38.95
CA LEU A 394 30.17 28.67 40.08
C LEU A 394 30.02 30.19 39.95
N HIS A 395 30.10 30.70 38.71
CA HIS A 395 29.84 32.11 38.44
C HIS A 395 28.38 32.48 38.73
N ILE A 396 27.42 31.64 38.31
CA ILE A 396 25.99 31.85 38.57
C ILE A 396 25.70 31.85 40.07
N ILE A 397 26.21 30.85 40.82
CA ILE A 397 26.10 30.81 42.29
C ILE A 397 26.72 32.06 42.92
N GLY A 398 27.90 32.45 42.46
CA GLY A 398 28.60 33.64 42.94
C GLY A 398 27.82 34.93 42.72
N ARG A 399 27.09 35.04 41.60
CA ARG A 399 26.24 36.19 41.29
C ARG A 399 24.95 36.18 42.13
N LEU A 400 24.25 35.04 42.20
CA LEU A 400 23.01 34.90 42.99
C LEU A 400 23.23 35.08 44.50
N SER A 401 24.39 34.69 45.00
CA SER A 401 24.73 34.85 46.43
C SER A 401 25.05 36.30 46.82
N LYS A 402 25.65 37.08 45.91
CA LYS A 402 26.09 38.46 46.19
C LYS A 402 25.06 39.52 45.79
N ASP A 403 24.24 39.25 44.77
CA ASP A 403 23.26 40.20 44.22
C ASP A 403 21.83 39.87 44.69
N THR A 404 21.37 40.58 45.72
CA THR A 404 20.02 40.37 46.30
C THR A 404 18.89 40.78 45.35
N PRO A 405 18.93 41.93 44.66
CA PRO A 405 17.95 42.28 43.63
C PRO A 405 17.80 41.20 42.54
N LEU A 406 18.92 40.70 41.99
CA LEU A 406 18.90 39.67 40.95
C LEU A 406 18.28 38.36 41.47
N ARG A 407 18.69 37.92 42.66
CA ARG A 407 18.15 36.70 43.26
C ARG A 407 16.64 36.79 43.47
N ASN A 408 16.16 37.89 44.04
CA ASN A 408 14.73 38.10 44.31
C ASN A 408 13.92 38.15 43.00
N ALA A 409 14.43 38.79 41.95
CA ALA A 409 13.77 38.81 40.65
C ALA A 409 13.63 37.39 40.08
N ILE A 410 14.69 36.58 40.15
CA ILE A 410 14.68 35.21 39.60
C ILE A 410 13.75 34.30 40.41
N THR A 411 13.78 34.35 41.76
CA THR A 411 12.89 33.52 42.59
C THR A 411 11.43 33.95 42.47
N GLN A 412 11.15 35.24 42.29
CA GLN A 412 9.81 35.73 42.01
C GLN A 412 9.28 35.25 40.65
N ASN A 413 10.09 35.33 39.59
CA ASN A 413 9.72 34.80 38.27
C ASN A 413 9.52 33.28 38.33
N ALA A 414 10.38 32.54 39.02
CA ALA A 414 10.23 31.11 39.22
C ALA A 414 8.92 30.76 39.94
N SER A 415 8.58 31.53 40.98
CA SER A 415 7.33 31.34 41.73
C SER A 415 6.09 31.64 40.89
N GLN A 416 6.14 32.66 40.01
CA GLN A 416 5.06 32.99 39.09
C GLN A 416 4.80 31.89 38.06
N VAL A 417 5.86 31.33 37.46
CA VAL A 417 5.73 30.21 36.52
C VAL A 417 5.14 28.97 37.21
N ALA A 418 5.52 28.72 38.46
CA ALA A 418 5.01 27.59 39.25
C ALA A 418 3.55 27.74 39.73
N SER A 419 3.03 28.96 39.81
CA SER A 419 1.67 29.25 40.27
C SER A 419 0.64 29.43 39.15
N ASP A 420 1.06 29.36 37.88
CA ASP A 420 0.15 29.27 36.73
C ASP A 420 -0.26 27.79 36.48
N PRO A 421 -1.57 27.45 36.62
CA PRO A 421 -2.07 26.08 36.41
C PRO A 421 -1.86 25.54 35.00
N LYS A 422 -1.65 26.40 33.99
CA LYS A 422 -1.45 26.00 32.60
C LYS A 422 -0.01 25.57 32.30
N SER A 423 0.95 25.91 33.16
CA SER A 423 2.37 25.55 33.00
C SER A 423 2.63 24.05 33.10
N CYS A 424 1.83 23.33 33.91
CA CYS A 424 2.05 21.89 34.18
C CYS A 424 1.53 20.97 33.05
N GLN A 425 0.58 21.43 32.21
CA GLN A 425 0.00 20.60 31.15
C GLN A 425 0.92 20.44 29.92
N ASN A 426 1.87 21.36 29.70
CA ASN A 426 2.75 21.34 28.52
C ASN A 426 4.00 20.44 28.69
N PHE A 427 4.28 19.95 29.90
CA PHE A 427 5.45 19.10 30.18
C PHE A 427 5.19 17.60 29.97
N GLU A 428 3.94 17.13 29.97
CA GLU A 428 3.61 15.71 29.78
C GLU A 428 3.47 15.29 28.31
N SER A 429 3.52 16.23 27.37
CA SER A 429 3.22 16.00 25.94
C SER A 429 4.40 16.22 24.97
N GLN A 430 5.65 16.35 25.45
CA GLN A 430 6.85 16.51 24.61
C GLN A 430 7.76 15.28 24.57
#